data_AF-A0A1K1S8E7-F1
#
_entry.id   AF-A0A1K1S8E7-F1
#
_cell.length_a   1.000
_cell.length_b   1.000
_cell.length_c   1.000
_cell.angle_alpha   90.00
_cell.angle_beta   90.00
_cell.angle_gamma   90.00
#
_symmetry.space_group_name_H-M   'P 1'
#
loop_
_entity.id
_entity.type
_entity.pdbx_description
1 polymer ?
#
loop_
_entity_poly.entity_id
_entity_poly.type
_entity_poly.pdbx_seq_one_letter_code
_entity_poly.pdbx_strand_id
1 'polypeptide(L)' 'MAAREITDRIADLIDEEHRLRTGALHHGGLTPGERLRLKDLERQLDAAVDLLHRRQALSVFDDDRDGG' A
#
# COMPACT_ATOMS: atom_id res chain seq x y z
N MET A 1 -10.95 -2.69 10.24
CA MET A 1 -9.91 -1.65 10.13
C MET A 1 -10.55 -0.32 9.82
N ALA A 2 -10.02 0.82 10.27
CA ALA A 2 -10.45 2.17 9.86
C ALA A 2 -9.74 2.62 8.57
N ALA A 3 -10.24 3.65 7.86
CA ALA A 3 -9.56 4.16 6.66
C ALA A 3 -8.15 4.66 7.00
N ARG A 4 -8.01 5.30 8.16
CA ARG A 4 -6.72 5.75 8.71
C ARG A 4 -5.73 4.60 8.90
N GLU A 5 -6.17 3.48 9.47
CA GLU A 5 -5.33 2.29 9.67
C GLU A 5 -4.82 1.71 8.35
N ILE A 6 -5.62 1.79 7.28
CA ILE A 6 -5.20 1.36 5.94
C ILE A 6 -4.11 2.28 5.40
N THR A 7 -4.26 3.60 5.57
CA THR A 7 -3.25 4.59 5.17
C THR A 7 -1.95 4.42 5.95
N ASP A 8 -2.01 4.20 7.26
CA ASP A 8 -0.82 3.96 8.08
C ASP A 8 -0.11 2.67 7.63
N ARG A 9 -0.86 1.60 7.35
CA ARG A 9 -0.31 0.35 6.81
C ARG A 9 0.35 0.54 5.43
N ILE A 10 -0.23 1.36 4.55
CA ILE A 10 0.35 1.68 3.24
C ILE A 10 1.69 2.42 3.42
N ALA A 11 1.74 3.39 4.34
CA ALA A 11 2.98 4.12 4.64
C ALA A 11 4.08 3.17 5.13
N ASP A 12 3.76 2.26 6.06
CA ASP A 12 4.73 1.26 6.55
C ASP A 12 5.26 0.35 5.43
N LEU A 13 4.40 -0.06 4.49
CA LEU A 13 4.79 -0.90 3.34
C LEU A 13 5.74 -0.15 2.38
N ILE A 14 5.48 1.14 2.13
CA ILE A 14 6.33 2.00 1.29
C ILE A 14 7.69 2.24 1.96
N ASP A 15 7.71 2.46 3.27
CA ASP A 15 8.94 2.64 4.02
C ASP A 15 9.83 1.39 3.97
N GLU A 16 9.22 0.21 4.08
CA GLU A 16 9.96 -1.05 3.94
C GLU A 16 10.47 -1.28 2.51
N GLU A 17 9.68 -0.94 1.49
CA GLU A 17 10.12 -0.97 0.09
C GLU A 17 11.35 -0.07 -0.11
N HIS A 18 11.31 1.17 0.39
CA HIS A 18 12.43 2.09 0.33
C HIS A 18 13.67 1.52 1.02
N ARG A 19 13.53 0.93 2.20
CA ARG A 19 14.65 0.29 2.91
C ARG A 19 15.27 -0.84 2.10
N LEU A 20 14.45 -1.70 1.50
CA LEU A 20 14.92 -2.79 0.64
C LEU A 20 15.62 -2.25 -0.61
N ARG A 21 15.07 -1.22 -1.27
CA ARG A 21 15.71 -0.61 -2.44
C ARG A 21 17.02 0.09 -2.09
N THR A 22 17.07 0.83 -0.98
CA THR A 22 18.29 1.48 -0.53
C THR A 22 19.35 0.45 -0.16
N GLY A 23 18.99 -0.61 0.57
CA GLY A 23 19.87 -1.75 0.84
C GLY A 23 20.44 -2.34 -0.45
N ALA A 24 19.56 -2.59 -1.43
CA ALA A 24 19.93 -3.08 -2.76
C ALA A 24 20.98 -2.21 -3.45
N LEU A 25 20.89 -0.88 -3.34
CA LEU A 25 21.90 0.02 -3.90
C LEU A 25 23.28 -0.17 -3.27
N HIS A 26 23.35 -0.51 -1.98
CA HIS A 26 24.63 -0.70 -1.28
C HIS A 26 25.40 -1.96 -1.71
N HIS A 27 24.72 -3.03 -2.12
CA HIS A 27 25.35 -4.29 -2.54
C HIS A 27 25.22 -4.58 -4.05
N GLY A 28 24.91 -3.56 -4.85
CA GLY A 28 24.97 -3.65 -6.32
C GLY A 28 23.71 -4.21 -6.99
N GLY A 29 22.57 -4.21 -6.30
CA GLY A 29 21.27 -4.58 -6.83
C GLY A 29 20.47 -5.51 -5.90
N LEU A 30 19.21 -5.75 -6.29
CA LEU A 30 18.32 -6.66 -5.56
C LEU A 30 18.73 -8.11 -5.78
N THR A 31 19.00 -8.80 -4.69
CA THR A 31 19.14 -10.26 -4.65
C THR A 31 17.82 -10.96 -4.99
N PRO A 32 17.83 -12.24 -5.38
CA PRO A 32 16.60 -12.98 -5.65
C PRO A 32 15.62 -13.01 -4.46
N GLY A 33 16.13 -13.06 -3.23
CA GLY A 33 15.31 -13.02 -2.03
C GLY A 33 14.64 -11.66 -1.79
N GLU A 34 15.36 -10.57 -2.05
CA GLU A 34 14.80 -9.22 -1.95
C GLU A 34 13.80 -8.94 -3.06
N ARG A 35 14.02 -9.46 -4.27
CA ARG A 35 13.03 -9.38 -5.36
C ARG A 35 11.72 -10.08 -4.98
N LEU A 36 11.80 -11.24 -4.33
CA LEU A 36 10.62 -11.94 -3.84
C LEU A 36 9.90 -11.14 -2.75
N ARG A 37 10.64 -10.55 -1.80
CA ARG A 37 10.07 -9.69 -0.76
C ARG A 37 9.43 -8.43 -1.33
N LEU A 38 10.09 -7.78 -2.29
CA LEU A 38 9.59 -6.57 -2.93
C LEU A 38 8.29 -6.86 -3.69
N LYS A 39 8.22 -7.98 -4.39
CA LYS A 39 6.99 -8.44 -5.07
C LYS A 39 5.85 -8.74 -4.08
N ASP A 40 6.18 -9.25 -2.89
CA ASP A 40 5.18 -9.48 -1.84
C ASP A 40 4.68 -8.15 -1.25
N LEU A 41 5.58 -7.19 -1.01
CA LEU A 41 5.22 -5.83 -0.57
C LEU A 41 4.32 -5.13 -1.58
N GLU A 42 4.64 -5.18 -2.88
CA GLU A 42 3.81 -4.64 -3.96
C GLU A 42 2.40 -5.24 -3.93
N ARG A 43 2.28 -6.57 -3.77
CA ARG A 43 0.97 -7.23 -3.66
C ARG A 43 0.18 -6.77 -2.43
N GLN A 44 0.86 -6.58 -1.30
CA GLN A 44 0.22 -6.09 -0.08
C GLN A 44 -0.22 -4.63 -0.22
N LEU A 45 0.57 -3.81 -0.93
CA LEU A 45 0.26 -2.41 -1.23
C LEU A 45 -1.00 -2.32 -2.10
N ASP A 46 -1.05 -3.08 -3.20
CA ASP A 46 -2.21 -3.13 -4.09
C ASP A 46 -3.49 -3.53 -3.33
N ALA A 47 -3.41 -4.56 -2.49
CA ALA A 47 -4.55 -5.00 -1.69
C ALA A 47 -5.01 -3.93 -0.68
N ALA A 48 -4.09 -3.18 -0.09
CA ALA A 48 -4.40 -2.10 0.85
C ALA A 48 -5.02 -0.89 0.14
N VAL A 49 -4.49 -0.51 -1.02
CA VAL A 49 -5.03 0.58 -1.85
C VAL A 49 -6.42 0.23 -2.37
N ASP A 50 -6.63 -1.00 -2.85
CA ASP A 50 -7.95 -1.49 -3.27
C ASP A 50 -8.97 -1.40 -2.14
N LEU A 51 -8.59 -1.78 -0.92
CA LEU A 51 -9.45 -1.68 0.24
C LEU A 51 -9.76 -0.22 0.59
N LEU A 52 -8.79 0.69 0.48
CA LEU A 52 -8.99 2.11 0.70
C LEU A 52 -9.99 2.69 -0.32
N HIS A 53 -9.77 2.41 -1.62
CA HIS A 53 -10.65 2.87 -2.69
C HIS A 53 -12.07 2.35 -2.53
N ARG A 54 -12.26 1.06 -2.20
CA ARG A 54 -13.61 0.51 -1.96
C ARG A 54 -14.34 1.26 -0.86
N ARG A 55 -13.63 1.67 0.19
CA ARG A 55 -14.23 2.40 1.32
C ARG A 55 -14.54 3.84 0.97
N GLN A 56 -13.68 4.49 0.20
CA GLN A 56 -13.95 5.84 -0.32
C GLN A 56 -15.15 5.82 -1.26
N ALA A 57 -15.25 4.83 -2.15
CA ALA A 57 -16.40 4.67 -3.04
C ALA A 57 -17.71 4.50 -2.24
N LEU A 58 -17.71 3.65 -1.21
CA LEU A 58 -18.88 3.49 -0.32
C LEU A 58 -19.24 4.80 0.41
N SER A 59 -18.26 5.59 0.83
CA SER A 59 -18.49 6.88 1.46
C SER A 59 -19.05 7.93 0.50
N VAL A 60 -18.62 7.93 -0.76
CA VAL A 60 -19.12 8.85 -1.79
C VAL A 60 -20.53 8.49 -2.23
N PHE A 61 -20.88 7.19 -2.28
CA PHE A 61 -22.24 6.76 -2.60
C PHE A 61 -23.26 7.04 -1.50
N ASP A 62 -22.83 7.15 -0.24
CA ASP A 62 -23.70 7.58 0.87
C ASP A 62 -23.94 9.11 0.86
N ASP A 63 -22.93 9.90 0.43
CA ASP A 63 -23.00 11.36 0.35
C ASP A 63 -23.85 11.88 -0.83
N ASP A 64 -23.98 11.10 -1.92
CA ASP A 64 -24.74 11.47 -3.12
C ASP A 64 -26.27 11.24 -2.99
N ARG A 65 -26.75 10.86 -1.79
CA ARG A 65 -28.19 10.64 -1.49
C ARG A 65 -28.86 11.74 -0.66
N ASP A 66 -28.17 12.85 -0.38
CA ASP A 66 -28.72 14.04 0.28
C ASP A 66 -28.70 15.29 -0.62
N GLY A 67 -28.87 15.09 -1.93
CA GLY A 67 -29.24 16.15 -2.89
C GLY A 67 -30.76 16.19 -3.11
N GLY A 68 -31.52 16.54 -2.06
CA GLY A 68 -32.96 16.82 -2.10
C GLY A 68 -33.29 18.29 -2.34
#